data_AF-A0A940BJS1-F1
#
_entry.id   AF-A0A940BJS1-F1
#
_cell.length_a   1.000
_cell.length_b   1.000
_cell.length_c   1.000
_cell.angle_alpha   90.00
_cell.angle_beta   90.00
_cell.angle_gamma   90.00
#
_symmetry.space_group_name_H-M   'P 1'
#
loop_
_entity.id
_entity.type
_entity.pdbx_description
1 polymer ?
#
loop_
_entity_poly.entity_id
_entity_poly.type
_entity_poly.pdbx_seq_one_letter_code
_entity_poly.pdbx_strand_id
1 'polypeptide(L)'
;MAKKKKKMPGLNTSSTADISFMLLIFFLVTTSMDTDMGLSRRLPNPPDPDQEDAQVDIKSRNIMYVRLNPQGQLWIKDETFSDYVDISILRQRAKDFIKNEQNFSKWPEKHVKVIDHMGRCFVTDKHVISVQTARDTPYFAYFQVQNELVAAYSELRDEISKEKFGRLYESLDEDLKAAVRQYYPQNISEAEPKKYGVAQ
;
A
#
# COMPACT_ATOMS: atom_id res chain seq x y z
N MET A 1 -71.52 10.66 -41.99
CA MET A 1 -70.45 11.14 -41.08
C MET A 1 -69.23 10.24 -41.24
N ALA A 2 -68.11 10.77 -41.74
CA ALA A 2 -66.86 10.03 -41.85
C ALA A 2 -65.83 10.61 -40.87
N LYS A 3 -65.40 9.82 -39.89
CA LYS A 3 -64.43 10.20 -38.85
C LYS A 3 -63.05 10.45 -39.49
N LYS A 4 -62.58 11.70 -39.48
CA LYS A 4 -61.23 12.08 -39.93
C LYS A 4 -60.21 11.48 -38.94
N LYS A 5 -59.41 10.50 -39.39
CA LYS A 5 -58.33 9.90 -38.57
C LYS A 5 -57.28 10.98 -38.27
N LYS A 6 -57.04 11.25 -36.98
CA LYS A 6 -56.00 12.15 -36.48
C LYS A 6 -54.64 11.59 -36.89
N LYS A 7 -53.92 12.24 -37.82
CA LYS A 7 -52.52 11.90 -38.13
C LYS A 7 -51.69 12.21 -36.88
N MET A 8 -51.04 11.18 -36.33
CA MET A 8 -50.09 11.37 -35.24
C MET A 8 -48.87 12.14 -35.78
N PRO A 9 -48.36 13.15 -35.04
CA PRO A 9 -47.12 13.83 -35.42
C PRO A 9 -45.98 12.82 -35.52
N GLY A 10 -45.20 12.90 -36.60
CA GLY A 10 -44.00 12.08 -36.75
C GLY A 10 -42.95 12.46 -35.71
N LEU A 11 -42.35 11.46 -35.06
CA LEU A 11 -41.23 11.67 -34.15
C LEU A 11 -39.98 12.06 -34.95
N ASN A 12 -39.22 13.03 -34.44
CA ASN A 12 -37.95 13.44 -35.02
C ASN A 12 -36.89 12.35 -34.75
N THR A 13 -36.80 11.38 -35.67
CA THR A 13 -35.88 10.24 -35.57
C THR A 13 -34.41 10.64 -35.73
N SER A 14 -34.12 11.71 -36.47
CA SER A 14 -32.75 12.22 -36.65
C SER A 14 -32.16 12.75 -35.34
N SER A 15 -32.90 13.56 -34.58
CA SER A 15 -32.45 14.07 -33.27
C SER A 15 -32.35 12.96 -32.23
N THR A 16 -33.25 11.97 -32.29
CA THR A 16 -33.20 10.82 -31.37
C THR A 16 -31.97 9.95 -31.63
N ALA A 17 -31.58 9.76 -32.91
CA ALA A 17 -30.41 8.99 -33.30
C ALA A 17 -29.10 9.65 -32.82
N ASP A 18 -28.97 10.98 -32.95
CA ASP A 18 -27.78 11.72 -32.53
C ASP A 18 -27.59 11.69 -31.00
N ILE A 19 -28.68 11.89 -30.24
CA ILE A 19 -28.68 11.74 -28.77
C ILE A 19 -28.31 10.31 -28.35
N SER A 20 -28.84 9.30 -29.04
CA SER A 20 -28.54 7.90 -28.72
C SER A 20 -27.08 7.56 -29.03
N PHE A 21 -26.52 8.12 -30.10
CA PHE A 21 -25.14 7.91 -30.50
C PHE A 21 -24.16 8.59 -29.53
N MET A 22 -24.45 9.82 -29.09
CA MET A 22 -23.67 10.50 -28.06
C MET A 22 -23.72 9.77 -26.71
N LEU A 23 -24.89 9.24 -26.31
CA LEU A 23 -25.01 8.41 -25.11
C LEU A 23 -24.22 7.10 -25.24
N LEU A 24 -24.22 6.47 -26.43
CA LEU A 24 -23.44 5.26 -26.68
C LEU A 24 -21.93 5.54 -26.57
N ILE A 25 -21.44 6.64 -27.16
CA ILE A 25 -20.04 7.06 -27.02
C ILE A 25 -19.73 7.38 -25.56
N PHE A 26 -20.60 8.10 -24.87
CA PHE A 26 -20.43 8.40 -23.45
C PHE A 26 -20.33 7.13 -22.61
N PHE A 27 -21.24 6.17 -22.80
CA PHE A 27 -21.16 4.88 -22.10
C PHE A 27 -19.91 4.11 -22.49
N LEU A 28 -19.53 4.06 -23.78
CA LEU A 28 -18.33 3.34 -24.22
C LEU A 28 -17.04 3.95 -23.64
N VAL A 29 -16.92 5.27 -23.62
CA VAL A 29 -15.74 6.00 -23.09
C VAL A 29 -15.68 5.94 -21.56
N THR A 30 -16.81 6.09 -20.87
CA THR A 30 -16.85 6.02 -19.40
C THR A 30 -16.74 4.59 -18.86
N THR A 31 -17.13 3.57 -19.63
CA THR A 31 -16.94 2.16 -19.27
C THR A 31 -15.58 1.60 -19.69
N SER A 32 -14.90 2.20 -20.68
CA SER A 32 -13.52 1.86 -21.03
C SER A 32 -12.47 2.63 -20.22
N MET A 33 -12.90 3.49 -19.27
CA MET A 33 -11.96 4.02 -18.29
C MET A 33 -11.63 2.89 -17.32
N ASP A 34 -10.57 2.17 -17.66
CA ASP A 34 -9.94 1.14 -16.86
C ASP A 34 -9.67 1.68 -15.44
N THR A 35 -10.43 1.21 -14.46
CA THR A 35 -10.28 1.55 -13.04
C THR A 35 -9.61 0.42 -12.24
N ASP A 36 -8.83 -0.44 -12.87
CA ASP A 36 -8.32 -1.64 -12.20
C ASP A 36 -6.87 -1.52 -11.69
N MET A 37 -6.55 -0.41 -11.02
CA MET A 37 -5.41 -0.35 -10.10
C MET A 37 -5.76 0.36 -8.79
N GLY A 38 -6.91 0.05 -8.21
CA GLY A 38 -7.17 0.37 -6.81
C GLY A 38 -6.36 -0.56 -5.91
N LEU A 39 -5.41 -0.02 -5.14
CA LEU A 39 -4.93 -0.74 -3.96
C LEU A 39 -6.14 -0.95 -3.04
N SER A 40 -6.61 -2.20 -2.90
CA SER A 40 -7.61 -2.58 -1.89
C SER A 40 -6.98 -2.48 -0.50
N ARG A 41 -6.77 -1.26 -0.01
CA ARG A 41 -6.41 -1.00 1.37
C ARG A 41 -7.67 -0.66 2.14
N ARG A 42 -7.92 -1.43 3.20
CA ARG A 42 -8.80 -0.97 4.26
C ARG A 42 -8.09 0.19 4.95
N LEU A 43 -8.82 1.28 5.15
CA LEU A 43 -8.36 2.34 6.06
C LEU A 43 -8.09 1.69 7.42
N PRO A 44 -7.01 2.09 8.13
CA PRO A 44 -6.85 1.70 9.52
C PRO A 44 -8.12 2.10 10.27
N ASN A 45 -8.49 1.30 11.26
CA ASN A 45 -9.63 1.63 12.10
C ASN A 45 -9.41 3.03 12.69
N PRO A 46 -10.46 3.87 12.76
CA PRO A 46 -10.36 5.15 13.44
C PRO A 46 -9.85 4.92 14.87
N PRO A 47 -8.93 5.77 15.37
CA PRO A 47 -8.47 5.67 16.75
C PRO A 47 -9.68 5.75 17.69
N ASP A 48 -9.71 4.88 18.71
CA ASP A 48 -10.76 4.93 19.73
C ASP A 48 -10.70 6.29 20.45
N PRO A 49 -11.83 6.99 20.63
CA PRO A 49 -11.85 8.33 21.25
C PRO A 49 -11.39 8.35 22.72
N ASP A 50 -11.35 7.19 23.39
CA ASP A 50 -10.87 7.01 24.76
C ASP A 50 -9.43 6.46 24.85
N GLN A 51 -8.80 6.18 23.71
CA GLN A 51 -7.33 6.10 23.68
C GLN A 51 -6.88 7.55 23.65
N GLU A 52 -6.36 8.05 24.79
CA GLU A 52 -5.40 9.16 24.72
C GLU A 52 -4.50 8.85 23.52
N ASP A 53 -4.30 9.82 22.62
CA ASP A 53 -3.20 9.76 21.68
C ASP A 53 -1.96 9.57 22.54
N ALA A 54 -1.65 8.31 22.88
CA ALA A 54 -0.32 7.89 23.17
C ALA A 54 0.32 8.25 21.84
N GLN A 55 0.89 9.45 21.78
CA GLN A 55 1.95 9.79 20.88
C GLN A 55 2.91 8.65 21.12
N VAL A 56 2.75 7.58 20.35
CA VAL A 56 3.64 6.46 20.39
C VAL A 56 4.90 7.14 19.91
N ASP A 57 5.78 7.42 20.86
CA ASP A 57 7.08 8.00 20.59
C ASP A 57 7.85 6.90 19.85
N ILE A 58 7.53 6.76 18.56
CA ILE A 58 8.15 5.82 17.66
C ILE A 58 9.54 6.38 17.48
N LYS A 59 10.47 5.80 18.24
CA LYS A 59 11.89 6.15 18.19
C LYS A 59 12.33 6.20 16.73
N SER A 60 13.07 7.24 16.34
CA SER A 60 13.51 7.45 14.95
C SER A 60 14.20 6.23 14.35
N ARG A 61 14.91 5.43 15.17
CA ARG A 61 15.53 4.15 14.78
C ARG A 61 14.58 3.06 14.29
N ASN A 62 13.30 3.14 14.65
CA ASN A 62 12.27 2.21 14.22
C ASN A 62 11.65 2.64 12.88
N ILE A 63 12.06 3.79 12.31
CA ILE A 63 11.49 4.34 11.08
C ILE A 63 12.49 4.22 9.92
N MET A 64 12.07 3.59 8.84
CA MET A 64 12.76 3.65 7.55
C MET A 64 11.98 4.61 6.64
N TYR A 65 12.66 5.62 6.11
CA TYR A 65 12.12 6.54 5.13
C TYR A 65 12.43 6.07 3.73
N VAL A 66 11.38 5.96 2.92
CA VAL A 66 11.45 5.61 1.50
C VAL A 66 10.86 6.79 0.74
N ARG A 67 11.73 7.60 0.12
CA ARG A 67 11.31 8.80 -0.61
C ARG A 67 11.44 8.61 -2.10
N LEU A 68 10.44 9.05 -2.84
CA LEU A 68 10.47 9.14 -4.30
C LEU A 68 10.51 10.59 -4.73
N ASN A 69 11.44 10.93 -5.62
CA ASN A 69 11.53 12.24 -6.22
C ASN A 69 10.67 12.33 -7.50
N PRO A 70 10.48 13.54 -8.08
CA PRO A 70 9.78 13.70 -9.36
C PRO A 70 10.39 12.91 -10.52
N GLN A 71 11.69 12.65 -10.48
CA GLN A 71 12.41 11.89 -11.49
C GLN A 71 12.21 10.37 -11.35
N GLY A 72 11.45 9.92 -10.33
CA GLY A 72 11.22 8.49 -10.05
C GLY A 72 12.42 7.78 -9.40
N GLN A 73 13.43 8.51 -8.95
CA GLN A 73 14.55 7.94 -8.20
C GLN A 73 14.15 7.71 -6.74
N LEU A 74 14.61 6.58 -6.21
CA LEU A 74 14.33 6.12 -4.86
C LEU A 74 15.47 6.53 -3.93
N TRP A 75 15.12 7.21 -2.85
CA TRP A 75 16.03 7.55 -1.77
C TRP A 75 15.59 6.86 -0.50
N ILE A 76 16.48 6.08 0.10
CA ILE A 76 16.21 5.38 1.37
C ILE A 76 17.05 6.02 2.47
N LYS A 77 16.39 6.31 3.59
CA LYS A 77 17.05 6.72 4.82
C LYS A 77 16.61 5.87 6.00
N ASP A 78 17.59 5.28 6.65
CA ASP A 78 17.52 4.70 7.99
C ASP A 78 18.66 5.31 8.84
N GLU A 79 18.82 4.92 10.10
CA GLU A 79 19.90 5.43 10.97
C GLU A 79 21.31 4.99 10.55
N THR A 80 21.42 4.02 9.63
CA THR A 80 22.68 3.42 9.17
C THR A 80 23.06 3.83 7.75
N PHE A 81 22.11 4.35 6.97
CA PHE A 81 22.26 4.60 5.55
C PHE A 81 21.30 5.67 5.08
N SER A 82 21.77 6.50 4.16
CA SER A 82 21.00 7.61 3.61
C SER A 82 21.50 7.92 2.21
N ASP A 83 21.01 7.19 1.20
CA ASP A 83 21.42 7.38 -0.19
C ASP A 83 20.35 6.97 -1.20
N TYR A 84 20.56 7.38 -2.45
CA TYR A 84 19.79 6.92 -3.60
C TYR A 84 20.15 5.48 -3.94
N VAL A 85 19.14 4.66 -4.18
CA VAL A 85 19.31 3.25 -4.51
C VAL A 85 18.38 2.85 -5.63
N ASP A 86 18.72 1.76 -6.31
CA ASP A 86 17.82 1.12 -7.24
C ASP A 86 16.70 0.38 -6.51
N ILE A 87 15.55 0.29 -7.19
CA ILE A 87 14.33 -0.35 -6.70
C ILE A 87 14.53 -1.82 -6.29
N SER A 88 15.43 -2.53 -6.97
CA SER A 88 15.75 -3.93 -6.68
C SER A 88 16.36 -4.15 -5.29
N ILE A 89 17.05 -3.13 -4.76
CA ILE A 89 17.72 -3.20 -3.46
C ILE A 89 16.72 -2.93 -2.33
N LEU A 90 15.63 -2.19 -2.59
CA LEU A 90 14.62 -1.83 -1.60
C LEU A 90 14.09 -3.05 -0.86
N ARG A 91 13.79 -4.13 -1.59
CA ARG A 91 13.25 -5.35 -1.02
C ARG A 91 14.18 -5.96 0.01
N GLN A 92 15.43 -6.21 -0.38
CA GLN A 92 16.42 -6.83 0.51
C GLN A 92 16.66 -5.95 1.74
N ARG A 93 16.77 -4.64 1.52
CA ARG A 93 16.99 -3.69 2.61
C ARG A 93 15.84 -3.61 3.59
N ALA A 94 14.59 -3.64 3.10
CA ALA A 94 13.42 -3.70 3.95
C ALA A 94 13.41 -4.99 4.79
N LYS A 95 13.77 -6.14 4.19
CA LYS A 95 13.89 -7.41 4.92
C LYS A 95 14.91 -7.33 6.05
N ASP A 96 16.10 -6.82 5.75
CA ASP A 96 17.20 -6.72 6.71
C ASP A 96 16.82 -5.80 7.89
N PHE A 97 16.17 -4.67 7.60
CA PHE A 97 15.68 -3.72 8.60
C PHE A 97 14.60 -4.33 9.50
N ILE A 98 13.65 -5.07 8.93
CA ILE A 98 12.56 -5.71 9.71
C ILE A 98 13.10 -6.85 10.57
N LYS A 99 13.93 -7.74 10.02
CA LYS A 99 14.49 -8.88 10.78
C LYS A 99 15.44 -8.44 11.88
N ASN A 100 16.24 -7.41 11.62
CA ASN A 100 17.30 -6.94 12.49
C ASN A 100 18.15 -8.09 13.05
N GLU A 101 18.69 -8.97 12.19
CA GLU A 101 19.40 -10.19 12.61
C GLU A 101 20.61 -9.87 13.52
N GLN A 102 21.31 -8.78 13.25
CA GLN A 102 22.53 -8.36 13.95
C GLN A 102 22.26 -7.54 15.23
N ASN A 103 20.98 -7.36 15.60
CA ASN A 103 20.52 -6.62 16.77
C ASN A 103 21.20 -5.25 16.93
N PHE A 104 21.28 -4.50 15.84
CA PHE A 104 21.90 -3.18 15.86
C PHE A 104 21.06 -2.22 16.70
N SER A 105 21.71 -1.48 17.62
CA SER A 105 21.06 -0.45 18.46
C SER A 105 20.37 0.67 17.66
N LYS A 106 20.80 0.84 16.40
CA LYS A 106 20.28 1.82 15.42
C LYS A 106 19.08 1.32 14.61
N TRP A 107 18.71 0.05 14.73
CA TRP A 107 17.60 -0.59 14.02
C TRP A 107 16.43 -0.89 14.97
N PRO A 108 15.27 -1.37 14.46
CA PRO A 108 14.08 -1.50 15.27
C PRO A 108 14.27 -2.38 16.50
N GLU A 109 13.78 -1.91 17.65
CA GLU A 109 13.82 -2.68 18.89
C GLU A 109 13.04 -3.98 18.75
N LYS A 110 13.65 -5.08 19.21
CA LYS A 110 12.96 -6.37 19.33
C LYS A 110 12.23 -6.42 20.66
N HIS A 111 10.93 -6.68 20.59
CA HIS A 111 10.08 -6.91 21.74
C HIS A 111 9.77 -8.40 21.83
N VAL A 112 9.77 -8.92 23.07
CA VAL A 112 9.34 -10.30 23.31
C VAL A 112 7.83 -10.32 23.25
N LYS A 113 7.28 -10.99 22.25
CA LYS A 113 5.84 -11.20 22.11
C LYS A 113 5.55 -12.69 22.16
N VAL A 114 4.55 -13.05 22.97
CA VAL A 114 4.00 -14.41 22.94
C VAL A 114 2.95 -14.41 21.84
N ILE A 115 3.21 -15.20 20.80
CA ILE A 115 2.32 -15.36 19.67
C ILE A 115 1.76 -16.77 19.74
N ASP A 116 0.45 -16.88 19.57
CA ASP A 116 -0.23 -18.17 19.54
C ASP A 116 0.38 -19.04 18.43
N HIS A 117 0.57 -20.34 18.72
CA HIS A 117 1.23 -21.32 17.83
C HIS A 117 2.74 -21.11 17.56
N MET A 118 3.34 -19.96 17.90
CA MET A 118 4.78 -19.69 17.73
C MET A 118 5.54 -19.62 19.07
N GLY A 119 4.85 -19.40 20.19
CA GLY A 119 5.45 -19.28 21.50
C GLY A 119 6.14 -17.92 21.71
N ARG A 120 7.22 -17.90 22.51
CA ARG A 120 7.99 -16.68 22.81
C ARG A 120 8.89 -16.32 21.64
N CYS A 121 8.58 -15.21 20.96
CA CYS A 121 9.30 -14.74 19.80
C CYS A 121 9.84 -13.32 20.01
N PHE A 122 10.99 -13.02 19.41
CA PHE A 122 11.57 -11.67 19.37
C PHE A 122 11.14 -10.99 18.07
N VAL A 123 10.24 -10.03 18.18
CA VAL A 123 9.59 -9.39 17.03
C VAL A 123 9.83 -7.89 17.05
N THR A 124 10.05 -7.31 15.87
CA THR A 124 10.09 -5.86 15.66
C THR A 124 8.68 -5.35 15.43
N ASP A 125 7.83 -5.28 16.45
CA ASP A 125 6.42 -4.91 16.27
C ASP A 125 6.19 -3.42 15.97
N LYS A 126 7.11 -2.56 16.39
CA LYS A 126 7.03 -1.09 16.27
C LYS A 126 7.78 -0.49 15.08
N HIS A 127 8.31 -1.31 14.17
CA HIS A 127 8.95 -0.76 12.97
C HIS A 127 7.91 -0.07 12.08
N VAL A 128 8.30 0.99 11.38
CA VAL A 128 7.45 1.70 10.42
C VAL A 128 8.24 2.00 9.16
N ILE A 129 7.69 1.67 8.00
CA ILE A 129 8.22 2.08 6.70
C ILE A 129 7.41 3.27 6.21
N SER A 130 8.00 4.46 6.25
CA SER A 130 7.38 5.70 5.80
C SER A 130 7.67 5.92 4.32
N VAL A 131 6.66 5.73 3.48
CA VAL A 131 6.74 6.02 2.05
C VAL A 131 6.29 7.47 1.81
N GLN A 132 7.15 8.27 1.19
CA GLN A 132 6.89 9.68 0.89
C GLN A 132 7.12 9.92 -0.60
N THR A 133 6.13 10.47 -1.28
CA THR A 133 6.21 10.77 -2.72
C THR A 133 6.28 12.28 -2.94
N ALA A 134 6.94 12.70 -4.01
CA ALA A 134 6.75 14.05 -4.53
C ALA A 134 5.48 14.09 -5.39
N ARG A 135 4.88 15.28 -5.52
CA ARG A 135 3.64 15.46 -6.29
C ARG A 135 3.77 15.02 -7.75
N ASP A 136 4.94 15.28 -8.32
CA ASP A 136 5.22 15.03 -9.74
C ASP A 136 5.91 13.67 -9.95
N THR A 137 5.95 12.80 -8.93
CA THR A 137 6.50 11.45 -9.08
C THR A 137 5.63 10.63 -10.03
N PRO A 138 6.22 9.93 -11.02
CA PRO A 138 5.45 9.08 -11.91
C PRO A 138 4.77 7.95 -11.12
N TYR A 139 3.48 7.73 -11.38
CA TYR A 139 2.69 6.69 -10.71
C TYR A 139 3.36 5.31 -10.76
N PHE A 140 3.99 4.98 -11.89
CA PHE A 140 4.72 3.72 -12.07
C PHE A 140 5.84 3.51 -11.04
N ALA A 141 6.64 4.54 -10.75
CA ALA A 141 7.71 4.44 -9.76
C ALA A 141 7.17 4.21 -8.35
N TYR A 142 6.07 4.89 -8.01
CA TYR A 142 5.35 4.66 -6.76
C TYR A 142 4.81 3.23 -6.66
N PHE A 143 4.16 2.74 -7.72
CA PHE A 143 3.61 1.40 -7.77
C PHE A 143 4.70 0.32 -7.62
N GLN A 144 5.86 0.52 -8.27
CA GLN A 144 7.00 -0.38 -8.11
C GLN A 144 7.49 -0.43 -6.66
N VAL A 145 7.65 0.72 -6.00
CA VAL A 145 8.03 0.77 -4.57
C VAL A 145 7.04 0.00 -3.70
N GLN A 146 5.74 0.19 -3.93
CA GLN A 146 4.72 -0.54 -3.18
C GLN A 146 4.82 -2.04 -3.37
N ASN A 147 4.97 -2.51 -4.63
CA ASN A 147 5.09 -3.93 -4.92
C ASN A 147 6.33 -4.55 -4.26
N GLU A 148 7.46 -3.86 -4.30
CA GLU A 148 8.69 -4.35 -3.66
C GLU A 148 8.58 -4.43 -2.14
N LEU A 149 7.92 -3.45 -1.50
CA LEU A 149 7.67 -3.50 -0.05
C LEU A 149 6.72 -4.64 0.32
N VAL A 150 5.63 -4.82 -0.44
CA VAL A 150 4.68 -5.94 -0.22
C VAL A 150 5.39 -7.28 -0.42
N ALA A 151 6.21 -7.41 -1.47
CA ALA A 151 6.99 -8.60 -1.74
C ALA A 151 7.98 -8.90 -0.60
N ALA A 152 8.64 -7.89 -0.04
CA ALA A 152 9.52 -8.06 1.13
C ALA A 152 8.77 -8.69 2.31
N TYR A 153 7.58 -8.18 2.65
CA TYR A 153 6.76 -8.78 3.72
C TYR A 153 6.31 -10.20 3.38
N SER A 154 5.92 -10.47 2.13
CA SER A 154 5.52 -11.82 1.70
C SER A 154 6.66 -12.82 1.91
N GLU A 155 7.88 -12.48 1.45
CA GLU A 155 9.05 -13.34 1.61
C GLU A 155 9.40 -13.56 3.09
N LEU A 156 9.33 -12.53 3.93
CA LEU A 156 9.56 -12.69 5.38
C LEU A 156 8.55 -13.64 6.03
N ARG A 157 7.28 -13.54 5.62
CA ARG A 157 6.20 -14.41 6.11
C ARG A 157 6.35 -15.84 5.61
N ASP A 158 6.78 -16.02 4.37
CA ASP A 158 7.05 -17.35 3.81
C ASP A 158 8.25 -18.02 4.50
N GLU A 159 9.33 -17.28 4.75
CA GLU A 159 10.52 -17.79 5.44
C GLU A 159 10.18 -18.32 6.83
N ILE A 160 9.46 -17.53 7.66
CA ILE A 160 9.08 -17.96 9.00
C ILE A 160 8.04 -19.09 8.98
N SER A 161 7.13 -19.08 8.00
CA SER A 161 6.13 -20.15 7.83
C SER A 161 6.80 -21.48 7.50
N LYS A 162 7.82 -21.44 6.63
CA LYS A 162 8.62 -22.61 6.27
C LYS A 162 9.47 -23.10 7.44
N GLU A 163 10.07 -22.19 8.21
CA GLU A 163 10.89 -22.53 9.38
C GLU A 163 10.07 -23.20 10.50
N LYS A 164 8.88 -22.65 10.81
CA LYS A 164 8.05 -23.14 11.93
C LYS A 164 7.09 -24.26 11.56
N PHE A 165 6.47 -24.19 10.38
CA PHE A 165 5.38 -25.08 9.97
C PHE A 165 5.73 -25.96 8.76
N GLY A 166 6.88 -25.74 8.11
CA GLY A 166 7.30 -26.51 6.94
C GLY A 166 6.47 -26.28 5.68
N ARG A 167 5.62 -25.24 5.65
CA ARG A 167 4.68 -24.93 4.55
C ARG A 167 4.79 -23.46 4.14
N LEU A 168 4.40 -23.14 2.91
CA LEU A 168 4.33 -21.77 2.39
C LEU A 168 3.17 -21.00 3.03
N TYR A 169 3.33 -19.70 3.23
CA TYR A 169 2.35 -18.84 3.91
C TYR A 169 0.94 -18.95 3.32
N GLU A 170 0.83 -19.07 1.99
CA GLU A 170 -0.47 -19.18 1.31
C GLU A 170 -1.24 -20.46 1.67
N SER A 171 -0.52 -21.54 1.98
CA SER A 171 -1.08 -22.86 2.32
C SER A 171 -1.35 -23.07 3.82
N LEU A 172 -1.08 -22.05 4.64
CA LEU A 172 -1.40 -22.09 6.07
C LEU A 172 -2.89 -21.85 6.32
N ASP A 173 -3.38 -22.41 7.42
CA ASP A 173 -4.71 -22.12 7.96
C ASP A 173 -4.80 -20.66 8.44
N GLU A 174 -6.01 -20.10 8.53
CA GLU A 174 -6.18 -18.67 8.86
C GLU A 174 -5.64 -18.31 10.26
N ASP A 175 -5.73 -19.23 11.22
CA ASP A 175 -5.17 -19.04 12.57
C ASP A 175 -3.64 -18.93 12.54
N LEU A 176 -2.99 -19.81 11.76
CA LEU A 176 -1.53 -19.77 11.58
C LEU A 176 -1.10 -18.53 10.76
N LYS A 177 -1.91 -18.13 9.76
CA LYS A 177 -1.70 -16.89 9.01
C LYS A 177 -1.80 -15.67 9.92
N ALA A 178 -2.74 -15.67 10.86
CA ALA A 178 -2.87 -14.60 11.86
C ALA A 178 -1.63 -14.52 12.76
N ALA A 179 -1.12 -15.66 13.24
CA ALA A 179 0.12 -15.72 14.01
C ALA A 179 1.32 -15.15 13.24
N VAL A 180 1.48 -15.52 11.96
CA VAL A 180 2.55 -15.01 11.10
C VAL A 180 2.39 -13.51 10.81
N ARG A 181 1.15 -13.02 10.60
CA ARG A 181 0.87 -11.57 10.48
C ARG A 181 1.20 -10.82 11.77
N GLN A 182 0.99 -11.44 12.93
CA GLN A 182 1.32 -10.86 14.22
C GLN A 182 2.84 -10.84 14.47
N TYR A 183 3.57 -11.80 13.91
CA TYR A 183 5.04 -11.83 13.92
C TYR A 183 5.64 -10.77 12.98
N TYR A 184 5.13 -10.63 11.76
CA TYR A 184 5.55 -9.58 10.82
C TYR A 184 4.36 -8.68 10.44
N PRO A 185 4.01 -7.71 11.32
CA PRO A 185 2.97 -6.74 11.02
C PRO A 185 3.44 -5.83 9.87
N GLN A 186 2.54 -5.57 8.93
CA GLN A 186 2.83 -4.71 7.78
C GLN A 186 2.55 -3.25 8.13
N ASN A 187 3.55 -2.57 8.66
CA ASN A 187 3.45 -1.19 9.12
C ASN A 187 4.01 -0.24 8.07
N ILE A 188 3.27 -0.08 6.96
CA ILE A 188 3.61 0.88 5.91
C ILE A 188 2.78 2.13 6.13
N SER A 189 3.44 3.27 6.36
CA SER A 189 2.80 4.57 6.48
C SER A 189 3.05 5.36 5.22
N GLU A 190 2.00 5.70 4.49
CA GLU A 190 2.08 6.67 3.40
C GLU A 190 1.86 8.07 3.95
N ALA A 191 2.82 8.95 3.68
CA ALA A 191 2.65 10.38 3.93
C ALA A 191 2.15 11.06 2.66
N GLU A 192 1.22 12.00 2.80
CA GLU A 192 0.80 12.85 1.70
C GLU A 192 2.00 13.55 1.05
N PRO A 193 1.97 13.76 -0.28
CA PRO A 193 3.09 14.35 -0.99
C PRO A 193 3.35 15.76 -0.46
N LYS A 194 4.53 15.98 0.12
CA LYS A 194 4.94 17.30 0.61
C LYS A 194 5.05 18.25 -0.58
N LYS A 195 4.37 19.40 -0.50
CA LYS A 195 4.69 20.54 -1.36
C LYS A 195 6.12 20.97 -1.01
N TYR A 196 7.07 20.78 -1.92
CA TYR A 196 8.31 21.55 -1.89
C TYR A 196 7.92 23.00 -2.20
N GLY A 197 7.45 23.72 -1.18
CA GLY A 197 7.32 25.16 -1.21
C GLY A 197 8.71 25.75 -1.30
N VAL A 198 8.95 26.45 -2.40
CA VAL A 198 10.02 27.41 -2.69
C VAL A 198 10.82 27.77 -1.43
N ALA A 199 12.09 27.35 -1.39
CA ALA A 199 13.06 28.01 -0.52
C ALA A 199 13.16 29.46 -0.99
N GLN A 200 12.69 30.39 -0.15
CA GLN A 200 13.11 31.79 -0.23
C GLN A 200 14.53 31.93 0.32
#